data_AF-A0A7L8RYX4-F1
#
_entry.id   AF-A0A7L8RYX4-F1
#
_cell.length_a   1.000
_cell.length_b   1.000
_cell.length_c   1.000
_cell.angle_alpha   90.00
_cell.angle_beta   90.00
_cell.angle_gamma   90.00
#
_symmetry.space_group_name_H-M   'P 1'
#
loop_
_entity.id
_entity.type
_entity.pdbx_description
1 polymer ?
#
loop_
_entity_poly.entity_id
_entity_poly.type
_entity_poly.pdbx_seq_one_letter_code
_entity_poly.pdbx_strand_id
1 'polypeptide(L)'
;MLSFGEIDSRVHVGRLARQNGRTSIAEADALCDRFQVALDQFKTKCPARLALACIGPFNPAYLEYEGYENEDACRADVKAIRDRMNARMAMMSVAFVDFRAAYSNPDGSIIPSFSDNNVHIDPRHSEPVLAALQKAIGSRFSLRQPPWPPDSLAEKPCQSPWKRFRRAVRAKVKGWFFRVFPHFGKTHRLPPQGN
;
A
#
# COMPACT_ATOMS: atom_id res chain seq x y z
N MET A 1 -7.26 -24.40 11.54
CA MET A 1 -7.74 -23.12 10.96
C MET A 1 -6.66 -22.07 11.14
N LEU A 2 -6.35 -21.29 10.11
CA LEU A 2 -5.32 -20.24 10.10
C LEU A 2 -6.01 -18.88 9.90
N SER A 3 -5.64 -17.89 10.71
CA SER A 3 -5.93 -16.48 10.42
C SER A 3 -4.63 -15.80 10.02
N PHE A 4 -4.62 -15.23 8.82
CA PHE A 4 -3.44 -14.66 8.18
C PHE A 4 -3.77 -13.28 7.63
N GLY A 5 -2.96 -12.28 7.98
CA GLY A 5 -3.18 -10.90 7.53
C GLY A 5 -2.06 -9.97 7.96
N GLU A 6 -2.18 -8.70 7.57
CA GLU A 6 -1.19 -7.65 7.83
C GLU A 6 -1.87 -6.36 8.33
N ILE A 7 -1.05 -5.42 8.79
CA ILE A 7 -1.43 -4.02 8.99
C ILE A 7 -0.72 -3.15 7.94
N ASP A 8 -1.23 -3.13 6.71
CA ASP A 8 -0.71 -2.24 5.68
C ASP A 8 -1.46 -0.90 5.70
N SER A 9 -0.84 0.09 6.34
CA SER A 9 -1.30 1.49 6.33
C SER A 9 -0.18 2.44 5.91
N ARG A 10 0.88 1.92 5.28
CA ARG A 10 2.12 2.67 5.02
C ARG A 10 1.88 3.97 4.25
N VAL A 11 0.95 3.95 3.30
CA VAL A 11 0.58 5.11 2.47
C VAL A 11 -0.09 6.25 3.26
N HIS A 12 -0.61 5.98 4.45
CA HIS A 12 -1.27 6.98 5.28
C HIS A 12 -0.39 7.49 6.42
N VAL A 13 0.64 6.73 6.82
CA VAL A 13 1.52 7.08 7.95
C VAL A 13 2.20 8.43 7.75
N GLY A 14 2.78 8.69 6.57
CA GLY A 14 3.46 9.97 6.30
C GLY A 14 2.53 11.18 6.44
N ARG A 15 1.30 11.08 5.93
CA ARG A 15 0.28 12.13 6.06
C ARG A 15 -0.16 12.32 7.52
N LEU A 16 -0.40 11.24 8.25
CA LEU A 16 -0.82 11.29 9.65
C LEU A 16 0.29 11.84 10.55
N ALA A 17 1.54 11.47 10.30
CA ALA A 17 2.70 11.98 11.02
C ALA A 17 2.78 13.51 10.91
N ARG A 18 2.62 14.06 9.70
CA ARG A 18 2.55 15.52 9.49
C ARG A 18 1.39 16.17 10.25
N GLN A 19 0.20 15.58 10.17
CA GLN A 19 -0.99 16.09 10.89
C GLN A 19 -0.81 16.09 12.41
N ASN A 20 -0.06 15.12 12.94
CA ASN A 20 0.19 14.95 14.37
C ASN A 20 1.48 15.65 14.84
N GLY A 21 2.24 16.32 13.96
CA GLY A 21 3.51 16.94 14.30
C GLY A 21 4.60 15.94 14.72
N ARG A 22 4.63 14.76 14.10
CA ARG A 22 5.56 13.65 14.41
C ARG A 22 6.36 13.23 13.18
N THR A 23 7.42 12.46 13.41
CA THR A 23 8.11 11.75 12.32
C THR A 23 7.25 10.56 11.85
N SER A 24 7.41 10.18 10.59
CA SER A 24 6.76 8.99 10.01
C SER A 24 7.05 7.72 10.80
N ILE A 25 8.30 7.55 11.25
CA ILE A 25 8.74 6.42 12.08
C ILE A 25 8.06 6.41 13.45
N ALA A 26 7.94 7.55 14.13
CA ALA A 26 7.23 7.62 15.41
C ALA A 26 5.74 7.29 15.26
N GLU A 27 5.10 7.75 14.18
CA GLU A 27 3.70 7.41 13.89
C GLU A 27 3.54 5.93 13.52
N ALA A 28 4.49 5.34 12.78
CA ALA A 28 4.53 3.91 12.48
C ALA A 28 4.69 3.07 13.76
N ASP A 29 5.56 3.47 14.67
CA ASP A 29 5.74 2.82 15.97
C ASP A 29 4.46 2.88 16.81
N ALA A 30 3.83 4.05 16.92
CA ALA A 30 2.56 4.22 17.64
C ALA A 30 1.41 3.41 17.02
N LEU A 31 1.42 3.21 15.70
CA LEU A 31 0.48 2.31 15.02
C LEU A 31 0.76 0.85 15.39
N CYS A 32 2.03 0.43 15.39
CA CYS A 32 2.43 -0.93 15.78
C CYS A 32 2.12 -1.23 17.24
N ASP A 33 2.28 -0.26 18.16
CA ASP A 33 1.93 -0.41 19.57
C ASP A 33 0.43 -0.70 19.74
N ARG A 34 -0.42 0.10 19.08
CA ARG A 34 -1.88 -0.11 19.10
C ARG A 34 -2.26 -1.45 18.47
N PHE A 35 -1.59 -1.84 17.40
CA PHE A 35 -1.82 -3.13 16.75
C PHE A 35 -1.42 -4.31 17.65
N GLN A 36 -0.28 -4.22 18.35
CA GLN A 36 0.15 -5.25 19.31
C GLN A 36 -0.90 -5.45 20.41
N VAL A 37 -1.40 -4.36 20.99
CA VAL A 37 -2.47 -4.43 22.02
C VAL A 37 -3.72 -5.10 21.46
N ALA A 38 -4.16 -4.71 20.26
CA ALA A 38 -5.33 -5.30 19.60
C ALA A 38 -5.11 -6.79 19.26
N LEU A 39 -3.90 -7.15 18.81
CA LEU A 39 -3.52 -8.53 18.50
C LEU A 39 -3.53 -9.39 19.76
N ASP A 40 -2.96 -8.92 20.86
CA ASP A 40 -2.95 -9.65 22.14
C ASP A 40 -4.37 -9.87 22.66
N GLN A 41 -5.25 -8.87 22.54
CA GLN A 41 -6.67 -9.03 22.85
C GLN A 41 -7.34 -10.04 21.92
N PHE A 42 -7.11 -9.96 20.61
CA PHE A 42 -7.69 -10.88 19.64
C PHE A 42 -7.26 -12.34 19.88
N LYS A 43 -5.99 -12.55 20.24
CA LYS A 43 -5.44 -13.87 20.59
C LYS A 43 -6.21 -14.58 21.69
N THR A 44 -6.73 -13.84 22.68
CA THR A 44 -7.49 -14.45 23.79
C THR A 44 -8.83 -15.06 23.36
N LYS A 45 -9.35 -14.64 22.20
CA LYS A 45 -10.67 -15.04 21.69
C LYS A 45 -10.60 -15.85 20.41
N CYS A 46 -9.47 -15.83 19.71
CA CYS A 46 -9.34 -16.47 18.41
C CYS A 46 -8.95 -17.95 18.57
N PRO A 47 -9.78 -18.90 18.11
CA PRO A 47 -9.43 -20.33 18.14
C PRO A 47 -8.48 -20.74 17.02
N ALA A 48 -8.20 -19.85 16.06
CA ALA A 48 -7.29 -20.13 14.95
C ALA A 48 -5.84 -19.89 15.34
N ARG A 49 -4.92 -20.61 14.67
CA ARG A 49 -3.51 -20.22 14.70
C ARG A 49 -3.35 -18.90 13.97
N LEU A 50 -2.64 -17.95 14.57
CA LEU A 50 -2.41 -16.62 13.99
C LEU A 50 -1.04 -16.55 13.32
N ALA A 51 -0.99 -15.82 12.21
CA ALA A 51 0.24 -15.43 11.55
C ALA A 51 0.10 -14.02 10.96
N LEU A 52 1.16 -13.23 11.04
CA LEU A 52 1.24 -11.92 10.41
C LEU A 52 1.98 -12.02 9.08
N ALA A 53 1.35 -11.53 8.02
CA ALA A 53 2.02 -11.27 6.76
C ALA A 53 2.90 -10.03 6.90
N CYS A 54 4.05 -10.05 6.24
CA CYS A 54 4.83 -8.84 6.03
C CYS A 54 4.07 -7.85 5.14
N ILE A 55 4.23 -6.56 5.43
CA ILE A 55 3.82 -5.48 4.53
C ILE A 55 4.68 -5.57 3.26
N GLY A 56 4.01 -5.82 2.13
CA GLY A 56 4.63 -6.01 0.82
C GLY A 56 5.35 -4.79 0.23
N PRO A 57 5.96 -4.92 -0.95
CA PRO A 57 6.52 -3.79 -1.69
C PRO A 57 5.42 -2.81 -2.13
N PHE A 58 5.80 -1.55 -2.34
CA PHE A 58 4.90 -0.53 -2.88
C PHE A 58 4.95 -0.50 -4.41
N ASN A 59 3.86 -0.12 -5.06
CA ASN A 59 3.90 0.26 -6.47
C ASN A 59 4.19 1.77 -6.58
N PRO A 60 5.34 2.17 -7.19
CA PRO A 60 5.69 3.58 -7.31
C PRO A 60 4.64 4.43 -8.03
N ALA A 61 3.93 3.86 -9.02
CA ALA A 61 2.95 4.58 -9.82
C ALA A 61 1.72 5.06 -9.02
N TYR A 62 1.54 4.55 -7.80
CA TYR A 62 0.39 4.84 -6.93
C TYR A 62 0.78 5.55 -5.63
N LEU A 63 2.03 6.03 -5.51
CA LEU A 63 2.45 6.80 -4.34
C LEU A 63 1.86 8.21 -4.36
N GLU A 64 1.43 8.67 -3.18
CA GLU A 64 1.00 10.06 -2.98
C GLU A 64 2.20 10.92 -2.59
N TYR A 65 2.74 11.68 -3.54
CA TYR A 65 3.90 12.54 -3.33
C TYR A 65 3.59 13.85 -2.58
N GLU A 66 2.32 14.14 -2.31
CA GLU A 66 1.88 15.37 -1.65
C GLU A 66 2.47 15.49 -0.22
N GLY A 67 3.23 16.56 0.01
CA GLY A 67 3.90 16.83 1.29
C GLY A 67 5.30 16.22 1.42
N TYR A 68 5.87 15.71 0.34
CA TYR A 68 7.30 15.39 0.22
C TYR A 68 8.00 16.42 -0.68
N GLU A 69 9.31 16.58 -0.49
CA GLU A 69 10.13 17.49 -1.30
C GLU A 69 10.26 17.03 -2.75
N ASN A 70 10.35 15.71 -2.96
CA ASN A 70 10.46 15.06 -4.26
C ASN A 70 10.02 13.58 -4.16
N GLU A 71 9.96 12.90 -5.31
CA GLU A 71 9.54 11.48 -5.38
C GLU A 71 10.49 10.55 -4.63
N ASP A 72 11.80 10.81 -4.67
CA ASP A 72 12.80 9.94 -4.03
C ASP A 72 12.68 9.99 -2.51
N ALA A 73 12.45 11.18 -1.94
CA ALA A 73 12.16 11.36 -0.52
C ALA A 73 10.89 10.60 -0.10
N CYS A 74 9.85 10.62 -0.94
CA CYS A 74 8.63 9.84 -0.70
C CYS A 74 8.90 8.32 -0.73
N ARG A 75 9.62 7.83 -1.74
CA ARG A 75 9.99 6.40 -1.85
C ARG A 75 10.84 5.94 -0.67
N ALA A 76 11.83 6.74 -0.28
CA ALA A 76 12.69 6.45 0.86
C ALA A 76 11.89 6.37 2.17
N ASP A 77 10.97 7.32 2.40
CA ASP A 77 10.13 7.32 3.60
C ASP A 77 9.15 6.15 3.63
N VAL A 78 8.46 5.86 2.51
CA VAL A 78 7.54 4.72 2.42
C VAL A 78 8.28 3.40 2.64
N LYS A 79 9.49 3.25 2.08
CA LYS A 79 10.36 2.10 2.33
C LYS A 79 10.74 2.02 3.81
N ALA A 80 11.16 3.13 4.41
CA ALA A 80 11.55 3.18 5.82
C ALA A 80 10.39 2.82 6.76
N ILE A 81 9.19 3.34 6.50
CA ILE A 81 7.95 2.99 7.23
C ILE A 81 7.69 1.49 7.10
N ARG A 82 7.68 0.94 5.87
CA ARG A 82 7.46 -0.49 5.63
C ARG A 82 8.47 -1.35 6.38
N ASP A 83 9.76 -1.02 6.28
CA ASP A 83 10.84 -1.80 6.88
C ASP A 83 10.76 -1.74 8.41
N ARG A 84 10.44 -0.57 8.98
CA ARG A 84 10.21 -0.40 10.41
C ARG A 84 9.02 -1.21 10.90
N MET A 85 7.87 -1.09 10.25
CA MET A 85 6.65 -1.82 10.64
C MET A 85 6.86 -3.33 10.56
N ASN A 86 7.52 -3.83 9.51
CA ASN A 86 7.87 -5.25 9.40
C ASN A 86 8.81 -5.71 10.52
N ALA A 87 9.83 -4.93 10.85
CA ALA A 87 10.71 -5.25 11.98
C ALA A 87 9.93 -5.29 13.31
N ARG A 88 8.98 -4.37 13.52
CA ARG A 88 8.08 -4.39 14.69
C ARG A 88 7.17 -5.61 14.69
N MET A 89 6.53 -5.95 13.57
CA MET A 89 5.66 -7.13 13.44
C MET A 89 6.40 -8.45 13.67
N ALA A 90 7.66 -8.54 13.23
CA ALA A 90 8.49 -9.73 13.42
C ALA A 90 8.78 -10.04 14.90
N MET A 91 8.72 -9.04 15.78
CA MET A 91 8.93 -9.20 17.23
C MET A 91 7.63 -9.49 17.99
N MET A 92 6.49 -9.55 17.32
CA MET A 92 5.20 -9.78 17.96
C MET A 92 5.02 -11.24 18.35
N SER A 93 4.07 -11.52 19.24
CA SER A 93 3.85 -12.81 19.89
C SER A 93 3.20 -13.89 19.00
N VAL A 94 3.31 -13.79 17.68
CA VAL A 94 2.74 -14.70 16.67
C VAL A 94 3.73 -14.93 15.53
N ALA A 95 3.50 -15.96 14.70
CA ALA A 95 4.38 -16.23 13.58
C ALA A 95 4.39 -15.07 12.58
N PHE A 96 5.58 -14.67 12.11
CA PHE A 96 5.76 -13.65 11.07
C PHE A 96 6.18 -14.31 9.75
N VAL A 97 5.48 -13.96 8.68
CA VAL A 97 5.63 -14.55 7.34
C VAL A 97 6.19 -13.49 6.41
N ASP A 98 7.51 -13.51 6.24
CA ASP A 98 8.21 -12.57 5.37
C ASP A 98 8.48 -13.16 3.98
N PHE A 99 7.83 -12.59 2.96
CA PHE A 99 7.98 -12.96 1.56
C PHE A 99 8.49 -11.78 0.69
N ARG A 100 8.89 -10.66 1.29
CA ARG A 100 9.19 -9.42 0.56
C ARG A 100 10.31 -9.57 -0.46
N ALA A 101 11.35 -10.33 -0.12
CA ALA A 101 12.53 -10.49 -0.96
C ALA A 101 12.22 -11.05 -2.36
N ALA A 102 11.15 -11.82 -2.50
CA ALA A 102 10.75 -12.39 -3.79
C ALA A 102 10.09 -11.36 -4.74
N TYR A 103 9.52 -10.29 -4.18
CA TYR A 103 8.72 -9.32 -4.95
C TYR A 103 9.30 -7.90 -4.96
N SER A 104 10.36 -7.65 -4.19
CA SER A 104 10.88 -6.29 -3.98
C SER A 104 12.15 -6.02 -4.77
N ASN A 105 12.19 -4.87 -5.42
CA ASN A 105 13.44 -4.24 -5.85
C ASN A 105 14.22 -3.69 -4.63
N PRO A 106 15.51 -3.31 -4.78
CA PRO A 106 16.31 -2.75 -3.69
C PRO A 106 15.73 -1.49 -3.03
N ASP A 107 15.02 -0.65 -3.80
CA ASP A 107 14.33 0.55 -3.31
C ASP A 107 13.02 0.23 -2.58
N GLY A 108 12.66 -1.04 -2.45
CA GLY A 108 11.43 -1.52 -1.82
C GLY A 108 10.18 -1.45 -2.72
N SER A 109 10.33 -1.04 -3.98
CA SER A 109 9.24 -1.09 -4.95
C SER A 109 8.97 -2.51 -5.42
N ILE A 110 7.79 -2.75 -5.99
CA ILE A 110 7.41 -4.04 -6.55
C ILE A 110 8.15 -4.29 -7.86
N ILE A 111 8.64 -5.52 -8.05
CA ILE A 111 9.16 -5.98 -9.34
C ILE A 111 7.98 -6.01 -10.34
N PRO A 112 8.07 -5.33 -11.49
CA PRO A 112 6.91 -5.14 -12.38
C PRO A 112 6.23 -6.43 -12.83
N SER A 113 6.98 -7.51 -13.07
CA SER A 113 6.44 -8.81 -13.50
C SER A 113 5.58 -9.50 -12.44
N PHE A 114 5.65 -9.07 -11.18
CA PHE A 114 4.86 -9.63 -10.08
C PHE A 114 3.71 -8.71 -9.65
N SER A 115 3.46 -7.60 -10.34
CA SER A 115 2.36 -6.69 -10.06
C SER A 115 1.09 -7.07 -10.81
N ASP A 116 -0.07 -6.83 -10.20
CA ASP A 116 -1.38 -6.89 -10.87
C ASP A 116 -1.65 -5.66 -11.77
N ASN A 117 -0.63 -4.85 -12.04
CA ASN A 117 -0.70 -3.51 -12.64
C ASN A 117 -1.51 -2.50 -11.79
N ASN A 118 -1.65 -2.76 -10.50
CA ASN A 118 -2.26 -1.87 -9.52
C ASN A 118 -1.37 -1.86 -8.26
N VAL A 119 -1.95 -1.61 -7.08
CA VAL A 119 -1.21 -1.52 -5.82
C VAL A 119 -0.80 -2.87 -5.22
N HIS A 120 -1.14 -4.01 -5.85
CA HIS A 120 -0.97 -5.33 -5.25
C HIS A 120 0.08 -6.20 -5.98
N ILE A 121 0.49 -7.26 -5.29
CA ILE A 121 1.14 -8.42 -5.89
C ILE A 121 0.08 -9.21 -6.64
N ASP A 122 0.40 -9.68 -7.84
CA ASP A 122 -0.46 -10.55 -8.61
C ASP A 122 -0.68 -11.88 -7.87
N PRO A 123 -1.94 -12.26 -7.56
CA PRO A 123 -2.24 -13.49 -6.81
C PRO A 123 -1.79 -14.77 -7.54
N ARG A 124 -1.57 -14.72 -8.86
CA ARG A 124 -1.04 -15.83 -9.65
C ARG A 124 0.40 -16.19 -9.31
N HIS A 125 1.12 -15.27 -8.65
CA HIS A 125 2.51 -15.45 -8.22
C HIS A 125 2.58 -15.60 -6.69
N SER A 126 1.76 -16.46 -6.11
CA SER A 126 1.69 -16.63 -4.65
C SER A 126 2.60 -17.73 -4.10
N GLU A 127 3.35 -18.44 -4.94
CA GLU A 127 4.29 -19.49 -4.54
C GLU A 127 5.30 -19.01 -3.48
N PRO A 128 5.93 -17.82 -3.61
CA PRO A 128 6.79 -17.31 -2.55
C PRO A 128 6.06 -17.06 -1.22
N VAL A 129 4.78 -16.66 -1.25
CA VAL A 129 3.97 -16.52 -0.03
C VAL A 129 3.73 -17.88 0.61
N LEU A 130 3.35 -18.89 -0.19
CA LEU A 130 3.10 -20.25 0.29
C LEU A 130 4.37 -20.88 0.89
N ALA A 131 5.53 -20.67 0.26
CA ALA A 131 6.82 -21.14 0.76
C ALA A 131 7.18 -20.47 2.10
N ALA A 132 7.01 -19.15 2.22
CA ALA A 132 7.24 -18.42 3.46
C ALA A 132 6.27 -18.87 4.56
N LEU A 133 5.00 -19.09 4.22
CA LEU A 133 3.97 -19.53 5.15
C LEU A 133 4.25 -20.95 5.66
N GLN A 134 4.63 -21.86 4.77
CA GLN A 134 5.04 -23.22 5.14
C GLN A 134 6.27 -23.19 6.06
N LYS A 135 7.25 -22.32 5.79
CA LYS A 135 8.43 -22.15 6.66
C LYS A 135 8.06 -21.63 8.05
N ALA A 136 7.20 -20.63 8.13
CA ALA A 136 6.80 -20.01 9.40
C ALA A 136 5.84 -20.87 10.23
N ILE A 137 4.98 -21.64 9.57
CA ILE A 137 3.87 -22.38 10.21
C ILE A 137 4.17 -23.88 10.33
N GLY A 138 5.01 -24.44 9.47
CA GLY A 138 5.29 -25.88 9.43
C GLY A 138 4.17 -26.72 8.83
N SER A 139 3.17 -26.09 8.22
CA SER A 139 2.05 -26.76 7.54
C SER A 139 2.21 -26.65 6.03
N ARG A 140 1.81 -27.68 5.28
CA ARG A 140 1.77 -27.62 3.82
C ARG A 140 0.56 -26.83 3.36
N PHE A 141 0.78 -25.86 2.49
CA PHE A 141 -0.27 -25.09 1.83
C PHE A 141 -0.21 -25.38 0.33
N SER A 142 -1.35 -25.40 -0.32
CA SER A 142 -1.45 -25.58 -1.78
C SER A 142 -2.01 -24.32 -2.42
N LEU A 143 -1.52 -24.02 -3.62
CA LEU A 143 -2.08 -22.97 -4.44
C LEU A 143 -3.48 -23.38 -4.90
N ARG A 144 -4.45 -22.52 -4.67
CA ARG A 144 -5.70 -22.56 -5.38
C ARG A 144 -5.66 -21.46 -6.43
N GLN A 145 -5.64 -21.84 -7.71
CA GLN A 145 -5.78 -20.87 -8.79
C GLN A 145 -7.07 -20.08 -8.57
N PRO A 146 -7.02 -18.74 -8.54
CA PRO A 146 -8.22 -17.94 -8.39
C PRO A 146 -9.15 -18.20 -9.58
N PRO A 147 -10.48 -18.29 -9.38
CA PRO A 147 -11.40 -18.28 -10.51
C PRO A 147 -11.16 -17.01 -11.32
N TRP A 148 -10.85 -17.16 -12.62
CA TRP A 148 -10.58 -16.04 -13.55
C TRP A 148 -11.70 -15.97 -14.61
N PRO A 149 -12.13 -14.77 -15.09
CA PRO A 149 -11.73 -13.44 -14.63
C PRO A 149 -11.98 -13.28 -13.14
N PRO A 150 -11.28 -12.39 -12.43
CA PRO A 150 -11.74 -12.04 -11.11
C PRO A 150 -13.16 -11.56 -11.38
N ASP A 151 -14.17 -12.19 -10.77
CA ASP A 151 -15.47 -11.55 -10.65
C ASP A 151 -15.12 -10.13 -10.27
N SER A 152 -15.47 -9.19 -11.15
CA SER A 152 -14.98 -7.84 -11.03
C SER A 152 -15.10 -7.50 -9.54
N LEU A 153 -14.00 -7.08 -8.90
CA LEU A 153 -14.08 -6.47 -7.57
C LEU A 153 -14.85 -5.12 -7.68
N ALA A 154 -15.85 -5.05 -8.56
CA ALA A 154 -16.85 -4.03 -8.78
C ALA A 154 -18.00 -4.19 -7.79
N GLU A 155 -17.72 -4.57 -6.55
CA GLU A 155 -18.07 -3.57 -5.55
C GLU A 155 -17.24 -2.34 -5.89
N LYS A 156 -17.78 -1.49 -6.78
CA LYS A 156 -17.28 -0.13 -6.98
C LYS A 156 -16.94 0.36 -5.57
N PRO A 157 -15.70 0.81 -5.28
CA PRO A 157 -15.32 1.15 -3.92
C PRO A 157 -16.46 1.96 -3.34
N CYS A 158 -16.99 1.58 -2.18
CA CYS A 158 -18.11 2.28 -1.56
C CYS A 158 -17.66 3.72 -1.33
N GLN A 159 -17.80 4.54 -2.36
CA GLN A 159 -17.46 5.93 -2.34
C GLN A 159 -18.66 6.51 -1.63
N SER A 160 -18.43 6.92 -0.39
CA SER A 160 -19.44 7.65 0.36
C SER A 160 -20.05 8.71 -0.57
N PRO A 161 -21.37 8.96 -0.47
CA PRO A 161 -22.05 9.97 -1.30
C PRO A 161 -21.28 11.29 -1.33
N TRP A 162 -20.57 11.58 -0.22
CA TRP A 162 -19.73 12.74 -0.06
C TRP A 162 -18.42 12.75 -0.86
N LYS A 163 -17.71 11.61 -0.96
CA LYS A 163 -16.57 11.50 -1.88
C LYS A 163 -17.01 11.65 -3.35
N ARG A 164 -18.15 11.08 -3.74
CA ARG A 164 -18.72 11.23 -5.09
C ARG A 164 -19.06 12.70 -5.39
N PHE A 165 -19.73 13.37 -4.46
CA PHE A 165 -20.08 14.78 -4.61
C PHE A 165 -18.85 15.67 -4.73
N ARG A 166 -17.85 15.55 -3.83
CA ARG A 166 -16.63 16.38 -3.89
C ARG A 166 -15.89 16.19 -5.22
N ARG A 167 -15.85 14.97 -5.75
CA ARG A 167 -15.23 14.69 -7.05
C ARG A 167 -16.01 15.31 -8.21
N ALA A 168 -17.34 15.23 -8.18
CA ALA A 168 -18.21 15.88 -9.17
C ALA A 168 -18.09 17.42 -9.14
N VAL A 169 -18.01 18.01 -7.94
CA VAL A 169 -17.76 19.45 -7.78
C VAL A 169 -16.38 19.83 -8.32
N ARG A 170 -15.31 19.12 -7.95
CA ARG A 170 -13.96 19.38 -8.50
C ARG A 170 -13.93 19.25 -10.02
N ALA A 171 -14.60 18.25 -10.59
CA ALA A 171 -14.68 18.06 -12.04
C ALA A 171 -15.44 19.21 -12.72
N LYS A 172 -16.57 19.66 -12.13
CA LYS A 172 -17.32 20.82 -12.62
C LYS A 172 -16.53 22.12 -12.51
N VAL A 173 -15.84 22.35 -11.39
CA VAL A 173 -15.00 23.54 -11.19
C VAL A 173 -13.85 23.54 -12.19
N LYS A 174 -13.16 22.40 -12.37
CA LYS A 174 -12.07 22.26 -13.35
C LYS A 174 -12.61 22.49 -14.77
N GLY A 175 -13.73 21.87 -15.13
CA GLY A 175 -14.39 22.07 -16.43
C GLY A 175 -14.84 23.51 -16.67
N TRP A 176 -15.37 24.19 -15.64
CA TRP A 176 -15.72 25.61 -15.71
C TRP A 176 -14.48 26.49 -15.88
N PHE A 177 -13.41 26.23 -15.13
CA PHE A 177 -12.15 26.96 -15.24
C PHE A 177 -11.55 26.86 -16.65
N PHE A 178 -11.53 25.66 -17.25
CA PHE A 178 -11.07 25.46 -18.63
C PHE A 178 -11.99 26.07 -19.68
N ARG A 179 -13.28 26.25 -19.36
CA ARG A 179 -14.27 26.84 -20.27
C ARG A 179 -14.27 28.37 -20.20
N VAL A 180 -13.95 28.95 -19.04
CA VAL A 180 -13.88 30.40 -18.81
C VAL A 180 -12.48 30.96 -19.14
N PHE A 181 -11.41 30.17 -18.94
CA PHE A 181 -10.03 30.54 -19.27
C PHE A 181 -9.40 29.55 -20.27
N PRO A 182 -9.87 29.51 -21.54
CA PRO A 182 -9.39 28.54 -22.54
C PRO A 182 -7.94 28.77 -23.00
N HIS A 183 -7.26 29.83 -22.53
CA HIS A 183 -5.88 30.17 -22.92
C HIS A 183 -4.82 29.93 -21.85
N PHE A 184 -5.20 29.46 -20.66
CA PHE A 184 -4.22 29.16 -19.59
C PHE A 184 -3.45 27.83 -19.77
N GLY A 185 -3.61 27.14 -20.91
CA GLY A 185 -2.94 25.87 -21.22
C GLY A 185 -2.17 25.85 -22.55
N LYS A 186 -2.10 26.96 -23.29
CA LYS A 186 -1.21 27.06 -24.46
C LYS A 186 0.12 27.63 -23.99
N THR A 187 1.05 26.75 -23.61
CA THR A 187 2.47 27.10 -23.64
C THR A 187 2.79 27.62 -25.03
N HIS A 188 3.27 28.87 -25.11
CA HIS A 188 3.88 29.39 -26.32
C HIS A 188 5.03 28.46 -26.71
N ARG A 189 4.82 27.62 -27.73
CA ARG A 189 5.96 27.10 -28.51
C ARG A 189 6.55 28.31 -29.20
N LEU A 190 7.75 28.71 -28.77
CA LEU A 190 8.58 29.63 -29.55
C LEU A 190 8.80 29.00 -30.94
N PRO A 191 8.72 29.79 -32.03
CA PRO A 191 9.01 29.27 -33.35
C PRO A 191 10.49 28.82 -33.42
N PRO A 192 10.81 27.83 -34.27
CA PRO A 192 12.20 27.46 -34.50
C PRO A 192 12.93 28.66 -35.11
N GLN A 193 13.98 29.13 -34.45
CA GLN A 193 14.91 30.07 -35.07
C GLN A 193 15.68 29.31 -36.16
N GLY A 194 15.39 29.63 -37.41
CA GLY A 194 16.24 29.30 -38.55
C GLY A 194 17.23 30.44 -38.79
N ASN A 195 18.51 30.15 -38.56
CA ASN A 195 19.65 30.37 -39.46
C ASN A 195 20.92 29.90 -38.75
#